data_AF-A0A6G0T9I5-F1
#
_entry.id   AF-A0A6G0T9I5-F1
#
_cell.length_a   1.000
_cell.length_b   1.000
_cell.length_c   1.000
_cell.angle_alpha   90.00
_cell.angle_beta   90.00
_cell.angle_gamma   90.00
#
_symmetry.space_group_name_H-M   'P 1'
#
loop_
_entity.id
_entity.type
_entity.pdbx_description
1 polymer ?
#
loop_
_entity_poly.entity_id
_entity_poly.type
_entity_poly.pdbx_seq_one_letter_code
_entity_poly.pdbx_strand_id
1 'polypeptide(L)'
;MNKCSRLISWRRLALGVAYCQTKATDPDKVEQPIVIQLNQITEQLTHKYLLQQTCTISVNSSCQMITIAHVALVDASQKYKDVLIKSMDLLEPNDLFDDKLEDDFMESRYDIANAKSFYLDSISAMKCALQLGRSNALMAYTVEANTVLNSISEKLYSAEKEFQSCTEEIRKLEEKFTKLLADSIKTSKNKENLEEKNIKSLADFVKTSEDEDNVINYV
;
A
#
# COMPACT_ATOMS: atom_id res chain seq x y z
N MET A 1 -35.45 -34.75 19.21
CA MET A 1 -34.50 -34.25 20.23
C MET A 1 -33.72 -33.08 19.66
N ASN A 2 -33.80 -31.95 20.35
CA ASN A 2 -33.08 -30.69 20.11
C ASN A 2 -31.55 -30.86 20.12
N LYS A 3 -30.85 -30.05 19.31
CA LYS A 3 -30.09 -28.91 19.85
C LYS A 3 -29.68 -27.91 18.76
N CYS A 4 -29.80 -26.65 19.16
CA CYS A 4 -29.77 -25.40 18.42
C CYS A 4 -28.45 -24.66 18.69
N SER A 5 -28.26 -23.55 17.95
CA SER A 5 -27.33 -22.42 18.16
C SER A 5 -25.98 -22.53 17.42
N ARG A 6 -25.49 -21.52 16.68
CA ARG A 6 -25.68 -20.06 16.75
C ARG A 6 -25.51 -19.44 15.35
N LEU A 7 -26.55 -18.76 14.85
CA LEU A 7 -26.46 -17.77 13.77
C LEU A 7 -26.91 -16.44 14.36
N ILE A 8 -25.96 -15.54 14.62
CA ILE A 8 -26.23 -14.20 15.14
C ILE A 8 -25.84 -13.18 14.06
N SER A 9 -26.88 -12.49 13.61
CA SER A 9 -26.89 -11.09 13.17
C SER A 9 -26.30 -10.72 11.81
N TRP A 10 -27.01 -11.09 10.74
CA TRP A 10 -26.97 -10.42 9.42
C TRP A 10 -28.34 -9.80 9.04
N ARG A 11 -29.11 -9.32 10.02
CA ARG A 11 -30.43 -8.71 9.78
C ARG A 11 -30.48 -7.26 10.23
N ARG A 12 -29.92 -6.35 9.42
CA ARG A 12 -30.40 -4.96 9.25
C ARG A 12 -30.10 -4.45 7.83
N LEU A 13 -30.55 -5.21 6.83
CA LEU A 13 -30.80 -4.74 5.47
C LEU A 13 -32.17 -5.26 5.09
N ALA A 14 -33.21 -4.55 5.54
CA ALA A 14 -34.57 -4.77 5.08
C ALA A 14 -35.15 -3.39 4.78
N LEU A 15 -34.85 -2.89 3.57
CA LEU A 15 -35.74 -1.97 2.89
C LEU A 15 -37.05 -2.73 2.68
N GLY A 16 -38.03 -2.45 3.52
CA GLY A 16 -39.36 -3.02 3.39
C GLY A 16 -40.06 -2.44 2.17
N VAL A 17 -39.95 -3.10 1.02
CA VAL A 17 -40.91 -2.92 -0.07
C VAL A 17 -42.17 -3.67 0.34
N ALA A 18 -43.22 -2.95 0.73
CA ALA A 18 -44.51 -3.55 1.02
C ALA A 18 -45.13 -4.07 -0.28
N TYR A 19 -45.15 -5.40 -0.44
CA TYR A 19 -45.89 -6.07 -1.50
C TYR A 19 -47.32 -6.32 -1.01
N CYS A 20 -48.28 -5.52 -1.47
CA CYS A 20 -49.69 -5.73 -1.18
C CYS A 20 -50.23 -6.86 -2.05
N GLN A 21 -50.37 -8.06 -1.48
CA GLN A 21 -51.14 -9.14 -2.08
C GLN A 21 -52.59 -9.02 -1.60
N THR A 22 -53.49 -8.56 -2.45
CA THR A 22 -54.94 -8.61 -2.18
C THR A 22 -55.42 -10.04 -2.40
N LYS A 23 -55.66 -10.79 -1.31
CA LYS A 23 -56.50 -11.99 -1.38
C LYS A 23 -57.95 -11.55 -1.41
N ALA A 24 -58.50 -11.38 -2.61
CA ALA A 24 -59.94 -11.23 -2.78
C ALA A 24 -60.61 -12.54 -2.36
N THR A 25 -61.17 -12.56 -1.16
CA THR A 25 -62.11 -13.59 -0.72
C THR A 25 -63.42 -12.85 -0.53
N ASP A 26 -64.36 -13.05 -1.46
CA ASP A 26 -65.73 -12.50 -1.50
C ASP A 26 -65.91 -11.14 -2.25
N PRO A 27 -66.60 -11.09 -3.40
CA PRO A 27 -66.75 -9.88 -4.22
C PRO A 27 -67.82 -8.88 -3.72
N ASP A 28 -68.61 -9.20 -2.69
CA ASP A 28 -69.76 -8.38 -2.25
C ASP A 28 -69.58 -7.65 -0.91
N LYS A 29 -68.39 -7.69 -0.30
CA LYS A 29 -68.07 -6.88 0.88
C LYS A 29 -66.98 -5.88 0.55
N VAL A 30 -67.40 -4.62 0.38
CA VAL A 30 -66.47 -3.48 0.37
C VAL A 30 -65.93 -3.33 1.79
N GLU A 31 -64.91 -4.11 2.14
CA GLU A 31 -64.10 -3.84 3.31
C GLU A 31 -63.47 -2.46 3.11
N GLN A 32 -63.72 -1.56 4.07
CA GLN A 32 -63.14 -0.23 4.05
C GLN A 32 -61.63 -0.34 3.86
N PRO A 33 -61.00 0.53 3.04
CA PRO A 33 -59.58 0.45 2.80
C PRO A 33 -58.87 0.49 4.15
N ILE A 34 -58.08 -0.56 4.43
CA ILE A 34 -57.19 -0.57 5.59
C ILE A 34 -56.20 0.57 5.35
N VAL A 35 -56.48 1.73 5.93
CA VAL A 35 -55.54 2.85 5.97
C VAL A 35 -54.47 2.41 6.95
N ILE A 36 -53.41 1.79 6.42
CA ILE A 36 -52.18 1.59 7.17
C ILE A 36 -51.63 2.99 7.43
N GLN A 37 -51.99 3.59 8.56
CA GLN A 37 -51.26 4.73 9.09
C GLN A 37 -49.87 4.20 9.45
N LEU A 38 -48.94 4.37 8.53
CA LEU A 38 -47.52 4.25 8.84
C LEU A 38 -47.24 5.32 9.89
N ASN A 39 -47.17 4.92 11.15
CA ASN A 39 -46.57 5.69 12.25
C ASN A 39 -45.04 5.85 12.05
N GLN A 40 -44.57 5.89 10.80
CA GLN A 40 -43.24 6.37 10.47
C GLN A 40 -43.32 7.88 10.53
N ILE A 41 -42.80 8.42 11.62
CA ILE A 41 -42.72 9.84 11.94
C ILE A 41 -42.34 10.59 10.65
N THR A 42 -43.21 11.47 10.16
CA THR A 42 -43.05 12.20 8.90
C THR A 42 -41.69 12.91 8.79
N GLU A 43 -41.06 13.23 9.94
CA GLU A 43 -39.70 13.77 10.05
C GLU A 43 -38.60 12.82 9.51
N GLN A 44 -38.76 11.50 9.66
CA GLN A 44 -37.81 10.47 9.21
C GLN A 44 -37.88 10.18 7.70
N LEU A 45 -38.86 10.75 6.99
CA LEU A 45 -38.99 10.64 5.53
C LEU A 45 -38.65 11.95 4.82
N THR A 46 -38.14 12.95 5.56
CA THR A 46 -37.64 14.18 4.93
C THR A 46 -36.39 13.88 4.10
N HIS A 47 -36.27 14.52 2.93
CA HIS A 47 -35.08 14.38 2.09
C HIS A 47 -33.79 14.73 2.85
N LYS A 48 -33.83 15.71 3.75
CA LYS A 48 -32.70 16.06 4.62
C LYS A 48 -32.25 14.89 5.47
N TYR A 49 -33.18 14.22 6.15
CA TYR A 49 -32.86 13.07 6.99
C TYR A 49 -32.31 11.89 6.17
N LEU A 50 -32.89 11.59 5.00
CA LEU A 50 -32.40 10.55 4.10
C LEU A 50 -30.98 10.84 3.58
N LEU A 51 -30.68 12.11 3.27
CA LEU A 51 -29.34 12.56 2.87
C LEU A 51 -28.34 12.41 4.02
N GLN A 52 -28.72 12.76 5.25
CA GLN A 52 -27.88 12.59 6.44
C GLN A 52 -27.60 11.12 6.75
N GLN A 53 -28.60 10.23 6.62
CA GLN A 53 -28.40 8.78 6.77
C GLN A 53 -27.46 8.23 5.70
N THR A 54 -27.68 8.60 4.44
CA THR A 54 -26.83 8.16 3.32
C THR A 54 -25.39 8.63 3.52
N CYS A 55 -25.21 9.88 3.93
CA CYS A 55 -23.91 10.43 4.27
C CYS A 55 -23.23 9.63 5.40
N THR A 56 -23.98 9.25 6.44
CA THR A 56 -23.46 8.43 7.55
C THR A 56 -22.93 7.08 7.06
N ILE A 57 -23.68 6.40 6.18
CA ILE A 57 -23.26 5.13 5.59
C ILE A 57 -21.99 5.33 4.75
N SER A 58 -21.96 6.38 3.94
CA SER A 58 -20.81 6.70 3.07
C SER A 58 -19.54 6.98 3.88
N VAL A 59 -19.65 7.81 4.93
CA VAL A 59 -18.54 8.10 5.86
C VAL A 59 -18.01 6.82 6.51
N ASN A 60 -18.90 5.95 7.01
CA ASN A 60 -18.48 4.70 7.63
C ASN A 60 -17.72 3.81 6.64
N SER A 61 -18.19 3.71 5.40
CA SER A 61 -17.50 2.99 4.33
C SER A 61 -16.11 3.58 4.03
N SER A 62 -15.99 4.91 3.95
CA SER A 62 -14.69 5.57 3.79
C SER A 62 -13.74 5.29 4.94
N CYS A 63 -14.20 5.35 6.18
CA CYS A 63 -13.36 5.06 7.35
C CYS A 63 -12.81 3.63 7.31
N GLN A 64 -13.62 2.67 6.86
CA GLN A 64 -13.18 1.29 6.66
C GLN A 64 -12.15 1.19 5.53
N MET A 65 -12.43 1.82 4.38
CA MET A 65 -11.50 1.83 3.24
C MET A 65 -10.15 2.44 3.62
N ILE A 66 -10.13 3.58 4.32
CA ILE A 66 -8.91 4.21 4.82
C ILE A 66 -8.15 3.26 5.74
N THR A 67 -8.86 2.55 6.62
CA THR A 67 -8.22 1.62 7.56
C THR A 67 -7.59 0.43 6.83
N ILE A 68 -8.31 -0.18 5.89
CA ILE A 68 -7.81 -1.32 5.10
C ILE A 68 -6.62 -0.89 4.23
N ALA A 69 -6.74 0.24 3.54
CA ALA A 69 -5.66 0.77 2.71
C ALA A 69 -4.42 1.13 3.54
N HIS A 70 -4.61 1.66 4.75
CA HIS A 70 -3.52 1.94 5.67
C HIS A 70 -2.81 0.65 6.13
N VAL A 71 -3.56 -0.39 6.51
CA VAL A 71 -2.98 -1.69 6.88
C VAL A 71 -2.19 -2.28 5.71
N ALA A 72 -2.76 -2.28 4.50
CA ALA A 72 -2.08 -2.76 3.31
C ALA A 72 -0.78 -1.97 3.03
N LEU A 73 -0.81 -0.65 3.22
CA LEU A 73 0.38 0.19 3.09
C LEU A 73 1.45 -0.15 4.12
N VAL A 74 1.09 -0.35 5.39
CA VAL A 74 2.04 -0.73 6.44
C VAL A 74 2.69 -2.07 6.10
N ASP A 75 1.90 -3.07 5.72
CA ASP A 75 2.42 -4.40 5.36
C ASP A 75 3.34 -4.33 4.13
N ALA A 76 2.92 -3.61 3.09
CA ALA A 76 3.71 -3.43 1.87
C ALA A 76 5.02 -2.67 2.15
N SER A 77 4.96 -1.65 3.01
CA SER A 77 6.11 -0.85 3.40
C SER A 77 7.10 -1.67 4.20
N GLN A 78 6.63 -2.50 5.15
CA GLN A 78 7.50 -3.38 5.92
C GLN A 78 8.21 -4.38 5.01
N LYS A 79 7.46 -5.06 4.13
CA LYS A 79 8.06 -5.99 3.16
C LYS A 79 9.10 -5.31 2.28
N TYR A 80 8.83 -4.09 1.83
CA TYR A 80 9.78 -3.36 1.00
C TYR A 80 11.03 -2.93 1.79
N LYS A 81 10.88 -2.50 3.06
CA LYS A 81 12.00 -2.21 3.95
C LYS A 81 12.90 -3.41 4.14
N ASP A 82 12.32 -4.57 4.43
CA ASP A 82 13.07 -5.80 4.71
C ASP A 82 13.94 -6.20 3.52
N VAL A 83 13.38 -6.14 2.31
CA VAL A 83 14.12 -6.47 1.08
C VAL A 83 15.19 -5.42 0.76
N LEU A 84 14.91 -4.13 0.99
CA LEU A 84 15.91 -3.08 0.83
C LEU A 84 17.08 -3.26 1.80
N ILE A 85 16.81 -3.56 3.07
CA ILE A 85 17.84 -3.80 4.09
C ILE A 85 18.68 -5.02 3.71
N LYS A 86 18.04 -6.15 3.38
CA LYS A 86 18.75 -7.35 2.90
C LYS A 86 19.67 -7.03 1.71
N SER A 87 19.19 -6.22 0.76
CA SER A 87 19.99 -5.81 -0.39
C SER A 87 21.15 -4.87 -0.04
N MET A 88 20.99 -4.03 1.00
CA MET A 88 22.08 -3.20 1.53
C MET A 88 23.16 -4.06 2.17
N ASP A 89 22.77 -5.06 2.97
CA ASP A 89 23.70 -5.96 3.65
C ASP A 89 24.57 -6.75 2.65
N LEU A 90 24.00 -7.10 1.48
CA LEU A 90 24.72 -7.72 0.37
C LEU A 90 25.70 -6.77 -0.35
N LEU A 91 25.46 -5.45 -0.27
CA LEU A 91 26.32 -4.43 -0.87
C LEU A 91 27.42 -3.95 0.07
N GLU A 92 27.33 -4.25 1.37
CA GLU A 92 28.42 -3.97 2.28
C GLU A 92 29.65 -4.81 1.90
N PRO A 93 30.86 -4.22 1.96
CA PRO A 93 32.07 -4.88 1.48
C PRO A 93 32.36 -6.12 2.31
N ASN A 94 32.08 -7.30 1.75
CA ASN A 94 32.58 -8.57 2.23
C ASN A 94 33.83 -8.94 1.42
N ASP A 95 34.90 -9.33 2.11
CA ASP A 95 36.19 -9.74 1.51
C ASP A 95 36.12 -11.01 0.63
N LEU A 96 34.93 -11.60 0.50
CA LEU A 96 34.61 -12.80 -0.25
C LEU A 96 33.47 -12.51 -1.25
N PHE A 97 33.76 -11.75 -2.30
CA PHE A 97 32.91 -11.78 -3.50
C PHE A 97 33.12 -13.13 -4.19
N ASP A 98 32.22 -14.07 -3.92
CA ASP A 98 32.08 -15.37 -4.58
C ASP A 98 30.93 -15.27 -5.61
N ASP A 99 30.92 -16.10 -6.66
CA ASP A 99 29.88 -16.10 -7.72
C ASP A 99 28.46 -16.23 -7.13
N LYS A 100 28.35 -16.93 -5.98
CA LYS A 100 27.12 -17.06 -5.20
C LYS A 100 26.55 -15.71 -4.71
N LEU A 101 27.41 -14.75 -4.40
CA LEU A 101 27.01 -13.44 -3.89
C LEU A 101 26.41 -12.56 -5.01
N GLU A 102 26.82 -12.79 -6.26
CA GLU A 102 26.24 -12.14 -7.44
C GLU A 102 24.85 -12.71 -7.77
N ASP A 103 24.67 -14.03 -7.70
CA ASP A 103 23.36 -14.67 -7.85
C ASP A 103 22.37 -14.22 -6.76
N ASP A 104 22.81 -14.21 -5.49
CA ASP A 104 22.02 -13.75 -4.35
C ASP A 104 21.61 -12.27 -4.51
N PHE A 105 22.48 -11.44 -5.09
CA PHE A 105 22.18 -10.04 -5.38
C PHE A 105 21.17 -9.89 -6.52
N MET A 106 21.28 -10.70 -7.58
CA MET A 106 20.34 -10.68 -8.70
C MET A 106 18.93 -11.12 -8.27
N GLU A 107 18.82 -12.15 -7.41
CA GLU A 107 17.54 -12.53 -6.78
C GLU A 107 16.98 -11.37 -5.93
N SER A 108 17.83 -10.73 -5.14
CA SER A 108 17.43 -9.59 -4.31
C SER A 108 16.87 -8.41 -5.13
N ARG A 109 17.38 -8.18 -6.35
CA ARG A 109 16.83 -7.14 -7.26
C ARG A 109 15.42 -7.46 -7.73
N TYR A 110 15.13 -8.74 -7.99
CA TYR A 110 13.79 -9.19 -8.36
C TYR A 110 12.82 -8.98 -7.20
N ASP A 111 13.24 -9.35 -5.98
CA ASP A 111 12.46 -9.12 -4.76
C ASP A 111 12.20 -7.63 -4.52
N ILE A 112 13.20 -6.76 -4.74
CA ILE A 112 13.05 -5.29 -4.65
C ILE A 112 11.94 -4.84 -5.59
N ALA A 113 11.99 -5.24 -6.86
CA ALA A 113 11.03 -4.80 -7.87
C ALA A 113 9.59 -5.21 -7.51
N ASN A 114 9.41 -6.46 -7.07
CA ASN A 114 8.10 -6.97 -6.66
C ASN A 114 7.57 -6.26 -5.41
N ALA A 115 8.39 -6.11 -4.37
CA ALA A 115 8.00 -5.45 -3.14
C ALA A 115 7.68 -3.96 -3.39
N LYS A 116 8.46 -3.29 -4.24
CA LYS A 116 8.22 -1.90 -4.66
C LYS A 116 6.90 -1.76 -5.40
N SER A 117 6.57 -2.67 -6.32
CA SER A 117 5.30 -2.64 -7.03
C SER A 117 4.12 -2.69 -6.06
N PHE A 118 4.13 -3.65 -5.14
CA PHE A 118 3.06 -3.79 -4.14
C PHE A 118 2.95 -2.56 -3.21
N TYR A 119 4.08 -1.97 -2.84
CA TYR A 119 4.12 -0.72 -2.08
C TYR A 119 3.50 0.46 -2.84
N LEU A 120 3.82 0.62 -4.14
CA LEU A 120 3.26 1.68 -4.98
C LEU A 120 1.75 1.52 -5.21
N ASP A 121 1.29 0.27 -5.37
CA ASP A 121 -0.14 -0.05 -5.46
C ASP A 121 -0.86 0.33 -4.16
N SER A 122 -0.26 0.02 -3.01
CA SER A 122 -0.80 0.36 -1.69
C SER A 122 -0.81 1.87 -1.42
N ILE A 123 0.20 2.61 -1.88
CA ILE A 123 0.17 4.09 -1.88
C ILE A 123 -1.03 4.60 -2.68
N SER A 124 -1.25 4.04 -3.87
CA SER A 124 -2.34 4.47 -4.75
C SER A 124 -3.70 4.19 -4.11
N ALA A 125 -3.89 3.02 -3.52
CA ALA A 125 -5.08 2.66 -2.77
C ALA A 125 -5.33 3.63 -1.59
N MET A 126 -4.29 3.96 -0.81
CA MET A 126 -4.39 4.90 0.31
C MET A 126 -4.77 6.30 -0.16
N LYS A 127 -4.17 6.80 -1.24
CA LYS A 127 -4.53 8.11 -1.84
C LYS A 127 -5.99 8.15 -2.27
N CYS A 128 -6.48 7.11 -2.92
CA CYS A 128 -7.89 6.99 -3.31
C CYS A 128 -8.81 6.96 -2.08
N ALA A 129 -8.46 6.20 -1.05
CA ALA A 129 -9.24 6.11 0.19
C ALA A 129 -9.34 7.47 0.90
N LEU A 130 -8.22 8.21 1.00
CA LEU A 130 -8.19 9.56 1.55
C LEU A 130 -9.03 10.53 0.72
N GLN A 131 -8.95 10.47 -0.61
CA GLN A 131 -9.77 11.30 -1.49
C GLN A 131 -11.26 11.04 -1.29
N LEU A 132 -11.66 9.76 -1.22
CA LEU A 132 -13.04 9.37 -0.93
C LEU A 132 -13.50 9.88 0.45
N GLY A 133 -12.64 9.78 1.46
CA GLY A 133 -12.88 10.34 2.78
C GLY A 133 -13.12 11.85 2.75
N ARG A 134 -12.30 12.62 2.01
CA ARG A 134 -12.47 14.07 1.85
C ARG A 134 -13.77 14.44 1.15
N SER A 135 -14.15 13.69 0.11
CA SER A 135 -15.45 13.88 -0.57
C SER A 135 -16.63 13.64 0.38
N ASN A 136 -16.54 12.60 1.22
CA ASN A 136 -17.59 12.31 2.21
C ASN A 136 -17.61 13.29 3.38
N ALA A 137 -16.47 13.84 3.78
CA ALA A 137 -16.41 14.96 4.72
C ALA A 137 -17.12 16.20 4.16
N LEU A 138 -16.86 16.55 2.90
CA LEU A 138 -17.57 17.65 2.23
C LEU A 138 -19.08 17.40 2.19
N MET A 139 -19.51 16.18 1.83
CA MET A 139 -20.92 15.82 1.85
C MET A 139 -21.53 15.97 3.26
N ALA A 140 -20.84 15.49 4.29
CA ALA A 140 -21.28 15.60 5.69
C ALA A 140 -21.47 17.06 6.13
N TYR A 141 -20.54 17.93 5.71
CA TYR A 141 -20.68 19.36 5.91
C TYR A 141 -21.92 19.94 5.19
N THR A 142 -22.12 19.61 3.91
CA THR A 142 -23.25 20.11 3.10
C THR A 142 -24.61 19.70 3.67
N VAL A 143 -24.74 18.49 4.20
CA VAL A 143 -26.01 18.00 4.77
C VAL A 143 -26.15 18.30 6.27
N GLU A 144 -25.24 19.09 6.84
CA GLU A 144 -25.19 19.48 8.25
C GLU A 144 -25.12 18.27 9.21
N ALA A 145 -24.46 17.19 8.80
CA ALA A 145 -24.25 15.98 9.58
C ALA A 145 -22.99 16.11 10.48
N ASN A 146 -23.01 17.07 11.40
CA ASN A 146 -21.85 17.51 12.18
C ASN A 146 -21.12 16.39 12.95
N THR A 147 -21.86 15.46 13.57
CA THR A 147 -21.25 14.35 14.32
C THR A 147 -20.39 13.47 13.42
N VAL A 148 -20.88 13.17 12.22
CA VAL A 148 -20.17 12.30 11.26
C VAL A 148 -19.05 13.07 10.56
N LEU A 149 -19.25 14.37 10.31
CA LEU A 149 -18.21 15.28 9.81
C LEU A 149 -16.99 15.30 10.75
N ASN A 150 -17.20 15.43 12.05
CA ASN A 150 -16.10 15.42 13.03
C ASN A 150 -15.36 14.08 12.99
N SER A 151 -16.09 12.96 12.98
CA SER A 151 -15.51 11.62 12.95
C SER A 151 -14.64 11.37 11.72
N ILE A 152 -15.12 11.72 10.51
CA ILE A 152 -14.32 11.54 9.29
C ILE A 152 -13.13 12.49 9.24
N SER A 153 -13.27 13.71 9.79
CA SER A 153 -12.17 14.70 9.82
C SER A 153 -11.02 14.24 10.72
N GLU A 154 -11.33 13.71 11.91
CA GLU A 154 -10.32 13.12 12.80
C GLU A 154 -9.63 11.92 12.14
N LYS A 155 -10.41 11.03 11.51
CA LYS A 155 -9.87 9.86 10.81
C LYS A 155 -8.95 10.26 9.66
N LEU A 156 -9.33 11.26 8.87
CA LEU A 156 -8.51 11.81 7.79
C LEU A 156 -7.21 12.40 8.33
N TYR A 157 -7.28 13.22 9.37
CA TYR A 157 -6.10 13.85 9.96
C TYR A 157 -5.08 12.80 10.43
N SER A 158 -5.52 11.80 11.19
CA SER A 158 -4.65 10.71 11.65
C SER A 158 -4.06 9.92 10.48
N ALA A 159 -4.90 9.53 9.52
CA ALA A 159 -4.48 8.72 8.37
C ALA A 159 -3.50 9.45 7.44
N GLU A 160 -3.67 10.76 7.23
CA GLU A 160 -2.74 11.58 6.44
C GLU A 160 -1.37 11.67 7.10
N LYS A 161 -1.34 11.87 8.42
CA LYS A 161 -0.09 11.92 9.18
C LYS A 161 0.67 10.60 9.10
N GLU A 162 -0.02 9.48 9.29
CA GLU A 162 0.55 8.15 9.19
C GLU A 162 1.05 7.84 7.77
N PHE A 163 0.25 8.19 6.76
CA PHE A 163 0.63 8.05 5.35
C PHE A 163 1.92 8.82 5.03
N GLN A 164 2.01 10.08 5.44
CA GLN A 164 3.21 10.90 5.25
C GLN A 164 4.43 10.29 5.94
N SER A 165 4.30 9.89 7.20
CA SER A 165 5.40 9.26 7.96
C SER A 165 5.92 8.00 7.25
N CYS A 166 5.02 7.12 6.83
CA CYS A 166 5.36 5.87 6.17
C CYS A 166 6.10 6.11 4.84
N THR A 167 5.61 7.05 4.02
CA THR A 167 6.25 7.37 2.74
C THR A 167 7.62 8.02 2.90
N GLU A 168 7.79 8.85 3.92
CA GLU A 168 9.05 9.54 4.22
C GLU A 168 10.13 8.57 4.72
N GLU A 169 9.74 7.59 5.54
CA GLU A 169 10.66 6.54 5.99
C GLU A 169 11.20 5.70 4.84
N ILE A 170 10.33 5.26 3.92
CA ILE A 170 10.74 4.52 2.72
C ILE A 170 11.63 5.37 1.84
N ARG A 171 11.28 6.64 1.61
CA ARG A 171 12.08 7.57 0.79
C ARG A 171 13.51 7.68 1.32
N LYS A 172 13.68 7.86 2.64
CA LYS A 172 15.02 7.91 3.27
C LYS A 172 15.79 6.61 3.08
N LEU A 173 15.10 5.47 3.13
CA LEU A 173 15.74 4.16 2.92
C LEU A 173 16.16 3.97 1.46
N GLU A 174 15.34 4.35 0.49
CA GLU A 174 15.68 4.33 -0.94
C GLU A 174 16.88 5.25 -1.25
N GLU A 175 16.95 6.43 -0.62
CA GLU A 175 18.10 7.33 -0.75
C GLU A 175 19.39 6.70 -0.24
N LYS A 176 19.34 6.04 0.93
CA LYS A 176 20.49 5.29 1.47
C LYS A 176 20.91 4.17 0.53
N PHE A 177 19.94 3.41 0.01
CA PHE A 177 20.20 2.30 -0.91
C PHE A 177 20.89 2.77 -2.19
N THR A 178 20.35 3.84 -2.78
CA THR A 178 20.88 4.43 -4.01
C THR A 178 22.31 4.94 -3.81
N LYS A 179 22.59 5.55 -2.64
CA LYS A 179 23.94 5.99 -2.29
C LYS A 179 24.92 4.81 -2.17
N LEU A 180 24.52 3.76 -1.44
CA LEU A 180 25.34 2.55 -1.29
C LEU A 180 25.64 1.89 -2.65
N LEU A 181 24.64 1.76 -3.52
CA LEU A 181 24.83 1.27 -4.88
C LEU A 181 25.83 2.12 -5.66
N ALA A 182 25.70 3.45 -5.61
CA ALA A 182 26.60 4.35 -6.31
C ALA A 182 28.04 4.25 -5.81
N ASP A 183 28.25 4.06 -4.50
CA ASP A 183 29.57 3.95 -3.91
C ASP A 183 30.20 2.57 -4.17
N SER A 184 29.40 1.49 -4.20
CA SER A 184 29.83 0.16 -4.62
C SER A 184 30.31 0.16 -6.08
N ILE A 185 29.55 0.77 -7.00
CA ILE A 185 29.94 0.91 -8.41
C ILE A 185 31.25 1.69 -8.58
N LYS A 186 31.43 2.80 -7.84
CA LYS A 186 32.70 3.56 -7.88
C LYS A 186 33.88 2.71 -7.40
N THR A 187 33.68 1.91 -6.36
CA THR A 187 34.71 1.05 -5.80
C THR A 187 35.11 -0.05 -6.78
N SER A 188 34.14 -0.72 -7.42
CA SER A 188 34.40 -1.72 -8.48
C SER A 188 35.22 -1.14 -9.62
N LYS A 189 34.79 0.02 -10.17
CA LYS A 189 35.52 0.71 -11.25
C LYS A 189 36.94 1.08 -10.86
N ASN A 190 37.16 1.51 -9.61
CA ASN A 190 38.50 1.84 -9.15
C ASN A 190 39.39 0.59 -9.06
N LYS A 191 38.85 -0.55 -8.64
CA LYS A 191 39.55 -1.84 -8.58
C LYS A 191 39.95 -2.33 -9.97
N GLU A 192 39.02 -2.33 -10.92
CA GLU A 192 39.28 -2.69 -12.33
C GLU A 192 40.41 -1.83 -12.94
N ASN A 193 40.36 -0.50 -12.73
CA ASN A 193 41.40 0.41 -13.21
C ASN A 193 42.78 0.18 -12.56
N LEU A 194 42.82 -0.28 -11.31
CA LEU A 194 44.06 -0.63 -10.60
C LEU A 194 44.65 -1.94 -11.12
N GLU A 195 43.81 -2.95 -11.35
CA GLU A 195 44.21 -4.22 -11.94
C GLU A 195 44.74 -4.03 -13.38
N GLU A 196 44.08 -3.23 -14.22
CA GLU A 196 44.57 -2.90 -15.56
C GLU A 196 45.94 -2.20 -15.53
N LYS A 197 46.15 -1.26 -14.61
CA LYS A 197 47.45 -0.58 -14.44
C LYS A 197 48.54 -1.53 -13.97
N ASN A 198 48.23 -2.43 -13.03
CA ASN A 198 49.18 -3.41 -12.53
C ASN A 198 49.57 -4.41 -13.62
N ILE A 199 48.61 -4.92 -14.40
CA ILE A 199 48.88 -5.82 -15.53
C ILE A 199 49.75 -5.13 -16.58
N LYS A 200 49.47 -3.86 -16.90
CA LYS A 200 50.28 -3.08 -17.84
C LYS A 200 51.70 -2.87 -17.34
N SER A 201 51.87 -2.53 -16.06
CA SER A 201 53.19 -2.39 -15.44
C SER A 201 53.98 -3.70 -15.40
N LEU A 202 53.32 -4.84 -15.17
CA LEU A 202 53.92 -6.17 -15.25
C LEU A 202 54.33 -6.53 -16.68
N ALA A 203 53.48 -6.24 -17.67
CA ALA A 203 53.78 -6.48 -19.08
C ALA A 203 54.96 -5.63 -19.58
N ASP A 204 55.06 -4.37 -19.11
CA ASP A 204 56.19 -3.49 -19.43
C ASP A 204 57.49 -3.98 -18.75
N PHE A 205 57.41 -4.49 -17.52
CA PHE A 205 58.56 -5.08 -16.80
C PHE A 205 59.10 -6.35 -17.50
N VAL A 206 58.21 -7.26 -17.93
CA VAL A 206 58.59 -8.50 -18.64
C VAL A 206 59.29 -8.19 -19.97
N LYS A 207 58.83 -7.19 -20.72
CA LYS A 207 59.49 -6.76 -21.96
C LYS A 207 60.90 -6.23 -21.72
N THR A 208 61.10 -5.45 -20.66
CA THR A 208 62.45 -4.94 -20.33
C THR A 208 63.42 -6.05 -19.90
N SER A 209 62.95 -7.12 -19.26
CA SER A 209 63.82 -8.26 -18.90
C SER A 209 64.20 -9.15 -20.09
N GLU A 210 63.32 -9.32 -21.08
CA GLU A 210 63.64 -10.09 -22.31
C GLU A 210 64.66 -9.36 -23.19
N ASP A 211 64.65 -8.02 -23.19
CA ASP A 211 65.65 -7.22 -23.89
C ASP A 211 67.04 -7.25 -23.22
N GLU A 212 67.13 -7.45 -21.90
CA GLU A 212 68.40 -7.59 -21.17
C GLU A 212 69.03 -8.99 -21.32
N ASP A 213 68.24 -10.07 -21.35
CA ASP A 213 68.73 -11.44 -21.56
C ASP A 213 69.29 -11.66 -22.98
N ASN A 214 68.89 -10.84 -23.96
CA ASN A 214 69.44 -10.88 -25.32
C ASN A 214 70.83 -10.21 -25.45
N VAL A 215 71.30 -9.50 -24.41
CA VAL A 215 72.60 -8.80 -24.41
C VAL A 215 73.73 -9.68 -23.85
N ILE A 216 73.44 -10.77 -23.14
CA ILE A 216 74.47 -11.61 -22.48
C ILE A 216 75.11 -12.65 -23.44
N ASN A 217 74.59 -12.85 -24.66
CA ASN A 217 75.13 -13.83 -25.62
C ASN A 217 76.24 -13.31 -26.56
N TYR A 218 76.87 -12.17 -26.26
CA TYR A 218 78.04 -11.67 -26.99
C TYR A 218 79.15 -11.19 -26.04
N VAL A 219 79.91 -12.13 -25.48
CA VAL A 219 81.31 -11.90 -25.02
C VAL A 219 82.15 -13.11 -25.41
#